data_AF-A0A7V0YGU1-F1
#
_entry.id   AF-A0A7V0YGU1-F1
#
_cell.length_a   1.000
_cell.length_b   1.000
_cell.length_c   1.000
_cell.angle_alpha   90.00
_cell.angle_beta   90.00
_cell.angle_gamma   90.00
#
_symmetry.space_group_name_H-M   'P 1'
#
loop_
_entity.id
_entity.type
_entity.pdbx_description
1 polymer ?
#
loop_
_entity_poly.entity_id
_entity_poly.type
_entity_poly.pdbx_seq_one_letter_code
_entity_poly.pdbx_strand_id
1 'polypeptide(L)'
;TVENTITALGLATKQPIPVFLYHHISPNPSNYIAVSPATFEEHLKALSARGYHSISLNQLYSHLVKGVPLPPKPVLITFDDGLKGQYIYAVPLLKKYKFTATFFIYAEAINSKYGEYMSISDVISLCKQGFDIGSHTWTHPSLVKRKDETIEDYNKRMNFELVKSKQWLEQKIGKEVIAIAYPYGKCDALTAQAVYASGYRLGFTIEGAVNYREGQPNLLLKRFVIENGLPWDGFVKKLQCNIPDIKQVNPRPSSIVKEKPIVFSAVFGDTTNLNVKTLKLFIDHRPVGTKFGPYKGQKILYAPERYVLGPGLHFASIKGFDRAGHPISNSWLFYVKND
;
A
#
# COMPACT_ATOMS: atom_id res chain seq x y z
N THR A 1 -15.69 22.91 14.53
CA THR A 1 -15.47 23.17 13.08
C THR A 1 -16.47 22.36 12.27
N VAL A 2 -16.74 22.75 11.03
CA VAL A 2 -17.63 22.02 10.12
C VAL A 2 -17.22 20.55 9.98
N GLU A 3 -15.92 20.24 9.99
CA GLU A 3 -15.39 18.86 10.01
C GLU A 3 -15.84 18.02 11.23
N ASN A 4 -15.80 18.59 12.44
CA ASN A 4 -16.26 17.91 13.65
C ASN A 4 -17.78 17.65 13.58
N THR A 5 -18.54 18.59 13.01
CA THR A 5 -19.98 18.45 12.81
C THR A 5 -20.29 17.39 11.74
N ILE A 6 -19.57 17.35 10.62
CA ILE A 6 -19.70 16.33 9.56
C ILE A 6 -19.40 14.92 10.10
N THR A 7 -18.36 14.81 10.93
CA THR A 7 -17.98 13.55 11.58
C THR A 7 -19.03 13.12 12.61
N ALA A 8 -19.54 14.06 13.41
CA ALA A 8 -20.61 13.82 14.38
C ALA A 8 -21.96 13.47 13.72
N LEU A 9 -22.21 13.96 12.51
CA LEU A 9 -23.41 13.67 11.72
C LEU A 9 -23.30 12.39 10.85
N GLY A 10 -22.18 11.65 10.93
CA GLY A 10 -22.00 10.41 10.17
C GLY A 10 -21.87 10.60 8.66
N LEU A 11 -21.64 11.83 8.20
CA LEU A 11 -21.37 12.13 6.79
C LEU A 11 -19.91 11.78 6.50
N ALA A 12 -19.65 10.53 6.14
CA ALA A 12 -18.30 10.06 5.83
C ALA A 12 -17.74 10.79 4.60
N THR A 13 -16.92 11.82 4.81
CA THR A 13 -16.06 12.36 3.77
C THR A 13 -14.98 11.33 3.45
N LYS A 14 -14.64 11.16 2.16
CA LYS A 14 -13.51 10.30 1.77
C LYS A 14 -12.24 10.87 2.43
N GLN A 15 -11.61 10.10 3.31
CA GLN A 15 -10.40 10.53 4.02
C GLN A 15 -9.15 9.91 3.40
N PRO A 16 -8.12 10.70 3.06
CA PRO A 16 -6.85 10.16 2.59
C PRO A 16 -6.11 9.49 3.74
N ILE A 17 -5.56 8.31 3.46
CA ILE A 17 -4.78 7.50 4.39
C ILE A 17 -3.36 7.35 3.80
N PRO A 18 -2.45 8.29 4.09
CA PRO A 18 -1.03 8.12 3.77
C PRO A 18 -0.46 6.94 4.55
N VAL A 19 0.35 6.14 3.86
CA VAL A 19 1.13 5.06 4.48
C VAL A 19 2.60 5.36 4.22
N PHE A 20 3.39 5.49 5.27
CA PHE A 20 4.83 5.72 5.17
C PHE A 20 5.59 4.41 5.30
N LEU A 21 6.57 4.20 4.41
CA LEU A 21 7.47 3.06 4.43
C LEU A 21 8.88 3.52 4.80
N TYR A 22 9.38 3.01 5.92
CA TYR A 22 10.77 3.11 6.35
C TYR A 22 11.45 1.74 6.25
N HIS A 23 12.76 1.71 5.99
CA HIS A 23 13.54 0.47 6.05
C HIS A 23 14.57 0.56 7.19
N HIS A 24 15.74 1.15 6.96
CA HIS A 24 16.76 1.27 7.99
C HIS A 24 16.55 2.53 8.82
N ILE A 25 16.54 2.40 10.15
CA ILE A 25 16.75 3.52 11.08
C ILE A 25 18.14 3.35 11.68
N SER A 26 19.07 4.22 11.29
CA SER A 26 20.50 4.08 11.63
C SER A 26 21.14 5.44 11.94
N PRO A 27 21.95 5.58 13.00
CA PRO A 27 22.72 6.80 13.27
C PRO A 27 23.63 7.21 12.11
N ASN A 28 24.11 6.24 11.34
CA ASN A 28 24.97 6.44 10.17
C ASN A 28 24.25 5.88 8.93
N PRO A 29 23.31 6.62 8.32
CA PRO A 29 22.58 6.15 7.15
C PRO A 29 23.51 6.08 5.94
N SER A 30 23.75 4.86 5.43
CA SER A 30 24.74 4.59 4.38
C SER A 30 24.15 4.29 3.00
N ASN A 31 22.82 4.18 2.89
CA ASN A 31 22.13 3.87 1.64
C ASN A 31 20.87 4.74 1.47
N TYR A 32 20.22 4.62 0.31
CA TYR A 32 19.08 5.47 -0.08
C TYR A 32 17.78 5.15 0.68
N ILE A 33 17.69 4.06 1.43
CA ILE A 33 16.52 3.65 2.24
C ILE A 33 16.77 3.74 3.75
N ALA A 34 17.87 4.40 4.14
CA ALA A 34 18.25 4.60 5.52
C ALA A 34 17.93 6.02 6.01
N VAL A 35 17.30 6.13 7.17
CA VAL A 35 16.93 7.39 7.80
C VAL A 35 17.58 7.48 9.18
N SER A 36 18.10 8.65 9.56
CA SER A 36 18.66 8.84 10.89
C SER A 36 17.56 8.86 11.98
N PRO A 37 17.84 8.48 13.23
CA PRO A 37 16.90 8.64 14.33
C PRO A 37 16.42 10.09 14.50
N ALA A 38 17.28 11.08 14.28
CA ALA A 38 16.94 12.49 14.35
C ALA A 38 15.93 12.89 13.27
N THR A 39 16.17 12.50 12.02
CA THR A 39 15.23 12.75 10.91
C THR A 39 13.92 12.01 11.11
N PHE A 40 13.95 10.77 11.61
CA PHE A 40 12.72 10.04 11.94
C PHE A 40 11.93 10.74 13.05
N GLU A 41 12.60 11.25 14.07
CA GLU A 41 11.95 12.05 15.13
C GLU A 41 11.31 13.33 14.56
N GLU A 42 11.96 14.03 13.62
CA GLU A 42 11.38 15.20 12.95
C GLU A 42 10.10 14.86 12.19
N HIS A 43 10.06 13.70 11.52
CA HIS A 43 8.84 13.20 10.88
C HIS A 43 7.71 12.98 11.89
N LEU A 44 7.99 12.32 13.02
CA LEU A 44 6.99 12.10 14.08
C LEU A 44 6.51 13.42 14.71
N LYS A 45 7.41 14.38 14.95
CA LYS A 45 7.07 15.73 15.39
C LYS A 45 6.13 16.40 14.40
N ALA A 46 6.41 16.31 13.10
CA ALA A 46 5.57 16.89 12.06
C ALA A 46 4.16 16.30 12.04
N LEU A 47 4.06 14.97 12.14
CA LEU A 47 2.79 14.25 12.18
C LEU A 47 1.97 14.67 13.40
N SER A 48 2.60 14.67 14.58
CA SER A 48 1.98 15.05 15.84
C SER A 48 1.51 16.51 15.82
N ALA A 49 2.36 17.45 15.42
CA ALA A 49 2.04 18.88 15.34
C ALA A 49 0.92 19.20 14.34
N ARG A 50 0.73 18.36 13.31
CA ARG A 50 -0.35 18.50 12.32
C ARG A 50 -1.62 17.73 12.69
N GLY A 51 -1.63 17.05 13.83
CA GLY A 51 -2.77 16.31 14.36
C GLY A 51 -3.05 14.99 13.64
N TYR A 52 -2.03 14.34 13.08
CA TYR A 52 -2.17 12.98 12.53
C TYR A 52 -2.30 11.96 13.65
N HIS A 53 -3.10 10.92 13.40
CA HIS A 53 -3.29 9.79 14.30
C HIS A 53 -2.84 8.50 13.61
N SER A 54 -1.83 7.82 14.17
CA SER A 54 -1.46 6.50 13.67
C SER A 54 -2.60 5.52 13.87
N ILE A 55 -2.83 4.66 12.87
CA ILE A 55 -3.82 3.58 12.94
C ILE A 55 -3.14 2.21 12.90
N SER A 56 -3.82 1.19 13.41
CA SER A 56 -3.40 -0.22 13.27
C SER A 56 -3.86 -0.83 11.95
N LEU A 57 -3.29 -1.98 11.58
CA LEU A 57 -3.74 -2.80 10.46
C LEU A 57 -5.21 -3.21 10.61
N ASN A 58 -5.65 -3.53 11.82
CA ASN A 58 -7.05 -3.91 12.08
C ASN A 58 -8.01 -2.72 11.89
N GLN A 59 -7.61 -1.52 12.30
CA GLN A 59 -8.37 -0.30 12.03
C GLN A 59 -8.44 -0.02 10.53
N LEU A 60 -7.31 -0.11 9.82
CA LEU A 60 -7.26 0.06 8.37
C LEU A 60 -8.17 -0.95 7.65
N TYR A 61 -8.05 -2.24 7.97
CA TYR A 61 -8.87 -3.29 7.37
C TYR A 61 -10.37 -3.07 7.64
N SER A 62 -10.73 -2.76 8.89
CA SER A 62 -12.12 -2.50 9.27
C SER A 62 -12.69 -1.28 8.56
N HIS A 63 -11.89 -0.23 8.36
CA HIS A 63 -12.30 0.94 7.60
C HIS A 63 -12.52 0.61 6.12
N LEU A 64 -11.54 -0.02 5.47
CA LEU A 64 -11.60 -0.30 4.03
C LEU A 64 -12.73 -1.27 3.68
N VAL A 65 -12.96 -2.29 4.52
CA VAL A 65 -13.97 -3.34 4.25
C VAL A 65 -15.34 -2.99 4.80
N LYS A 66 -15.42 -2.57 6.06
CA LYS A 66 -16.69 -2.39 6.78
C LYS A 66 -17.12 -0.93 6.91
N GLY A 67 -16.29 0.02 6.49
CA GLY A 67 -16.57 1.45 6.62
C GLY A 67 -16.49 1.95 8.07
N VAL A 68 -15.81 1.23 8.96
CA VAL A 68 -15.60 1.70 10.35
C VAL A 68 -14.86 3.05 10.32
N PRO A 69 -15.36 4.09 11.00
CA PRO A 69 -14.69 5.39 11.03
C PRO A 69 -13.27 5.30 11.58
N LEU A 70 -12.36 6.07 10.97
CA LEU A 70 -10.99 6.27 11.46
C LEU A 70 -10.92 7.56 12.28
N PRO A 71 -9.90 7.73 13.14
CA PRO A 71 -9.60 9.02 13.72
C PRO A 71 -9.31 10.05 12.61
N PRO A 72 -9.51 11.36 12.88
CA PRO A 72 -9.20 12.40 11.89
C PRO A 72 -7.71 12.35 11.52
N LYS A 73 -7.40 12.65 10.25
CA LYS A 73 -6.03 12.60 9.71
C LYS A 73 -5.33 11.27 10.04
N PRO A 74 -5.89 10.12 9.60
CA PRO A 74 -5.26 8.84 9.85
C PRO A 74 -3.93 8.73 9.09
N VAL A 75 -2.95 8.07 9.69
CA VAL A 75 -1.68 7.71 9.03
C VAL A 75 -1.31 6.28 9.42
N LEU A 76 -0.72 5.52 8.50
CA LEU A 76 -0.07 4.26 8.84
C LEU A 76 1.44 4.42 8.70
N ILE A 77 2.18 4.02 9.73
CA ILE A 77 3.64 4.01 9.72
C ILE A 77 4.08 2.54 9.60
N THR A 78 4.86 2.23 8.57
CA THR A 78 5.28 0.86 8.27
C THR A 78 6.80 0.76 8.17
N PHE A 79 7.33 -0.37 8.61
CA PHE A 79 8.73 -0.74 8.50
C PHE A 79 8.83 -2.09 7.80
N ASP A 80 9.69 -2.21 6.79
CA ASP A 80 9.96 -3.48 6.11
C ASP A 80 11.22 -4.15 6.66
N ASP A 81 11.46 -5.40 6.30
CA ASP A 81 12.64 -6.24 6.63
C ASP A 81 12.81 -6.71 8.09
N GLY A 82 12.35 -5.94 9.09
CA GLY A 82 12.56 -6.27 10.50
C GLY A 82 13.98 -6.04 10.99
N LEU A 83 14.59 -4.92 10.60
CA LEU A 83 15.96 -4.54 10.94
C LEU A 83 16.09 -4.11 12.41
N LYS A 84 17.21 -4.45 13.05
CA LYS A 84 17.43 -4.22 14.49
C LYS A 84 17.36 -2.74 14.88
N GLY A 85 17.82 -1.85 14.01
CA GLY A 85 17.76 -0.40 14.22
C GLY A 85 16.34 0.15 14.38
N GLN A 86 15.34 -0.49 13.76
CA GLN A 86 13.94 -0.10 13.93
C GLN A 86 13.48 -0.34 15.38
N TYR A 87 13.91 -1.44 16.00
CA TYR A 87 13.61 -1.74 17.40
C TYR A 87 14.36 -0.81 18.35
N ILE A 88 15.67 -0.60 18.13
CA ILE A 88 16.52 0.16 19.05
C ILE A 88 16.22 1.66 18.99
N TYR A 89 15.98 2.21 17.80
CA TYR A 89 15.87 3.66 17.60
C TYR A 89 14.45 4.13 17.31
N ALA A 90 13.67 3.40 16.50
CA ALA A 90 12.34 3.85 16.10
C ALA A 90 11.29 3.64 17.19
N VAL A 91 11.29 2.47 17.86
CA VAL A 91 10.29 2.14 18.90
C VAL A 91 10.26 3.13 20.07
N PRO A 92 11.40 3.55 20.66
CA PRO A 92 11.37 4.55 21.73
C PRO A 92 10.76 5.89 21.27
N LEU A 93 11.04 6.30 20.04
CA LEU A 93 10.48 7.52 19.45
C LEU A 93 8.97 7.36 19.19
N LEU A 94 8.53 6.26 18.59
CA LEU A 94 7.10 5.98 18.40
C LEU A 94 6.32 6.07 19.72
N LYS A 95 6.85 5.48 20.79
CA LYS A 95 6.27 5.60 22.14
C LYS A 95 6.24 7.04 22.66
N LYS A 96 7.36 7.76 22.54
CA LYS A 96 7.47 9.18 22.96
C LYS A 96 6.38 10.05 22.33
N TYR A 97 6.06 9.80 21.05
CA TYR A 97 5.03 10.54 20.30
C TYR A 97 3.65 9.85 20.28
N LYS A 98 3.46 8.76 21.04
CA LYS A 98 2.21 7.98 21.13
C LYS A 98 1.68 7.50 19.77
N PHE A 99 2.59 7.13 18.87
CA PHE A 99 2.26 6.50 17.60
C PHE A 99 2.38 4.98 17.67
N THR A 100 1.46 4.28 17.01
CA THR A 100 1.60 2.87 16.64
C THR A 100 2.17 2.74 15.21
N ALA A 101 2.63 1.55 14.89
CA ALA A 101 3.26 1.22 13.60
C ALA A 101 3.11 -0.28 13.30
N THR A 102 3.37 -0.63 12.05
CA THR A 102 3.44 -2.01 11.57
C THR A 102 4.86 -2.37 11.17
N PHE A 103 5.31 -3.56 11.53
CA PHE A 103 6.61 -4.12 11.14
C PHE A 103 6.37 -5.36 10.27
N PHE A 104 6.76 -5.29 9.00
CA PHE A 104 6.72 -6.42 8.06
C PHE A 104 8.01 -7.22 8.17
N ILE A 105 7.87 -8.48 8.55
CA ILE A 105 9.00 -9.30 8.97
C ILE A 105 9.48 -10.22 7.84
N TYR A 106 10.75 -10.08 7.47
CA TYR A 106 11.47 -11.08 6.69
C TYR A 106 11.80 -12.26 7.61
N ALA A 107 10.98 -13.32 7.53
CA ALA A 107 10.97 -14.38 8.52
C ALA A 107 12.29 -15.17 8.62
N GLU A 108 12.92 -15.53 7.50
CA GLU A 108 14.16 -16.30 7.54
C GLU A 108 15.32 -15.52 8.13
N ALA A 109 15.45 -14.21 7.87
CA ALA A 109 16.52 -13.41 8.46
C ALA A 109 16.47 -13.43 10.00
N ILE A 110 15.27 -13.35 10.57
CA ILE A 110 15.06 -13.43 12.02
C ILE A 110 15.25 -14.87 12.53
N ASN A 111 14.74 -15.87 11.80
CA ASN A 111 14.85 -17.28 12.17
C ASN A 111 16.32 -17.77 12.17
N SER A 112 17.09 -17.34 11.16
CA SER A 112 18.51 -17.65 10.97
C SER A 112 19.44 -16.74 11.77
N LYS A 113 18.88 -15.77 12.52
CA LYS A 113 19.62 -14.87 13.43
C LYS A 113 20.70 -14.05 12.72
N TYR A 114 20.40 -13.52 11.53
CA TYR A 114 21.29 -12.59 10.86
C TYR A 114 21.44 -11.32 11.70
N GLY A 115 22.69 -10.94 12.02
CA GLY A 115 22.99 -9.99 13.11
C GLY A 115 22.47 -8.56 12.93
N GLU A 116 22.15 -8.14 11.71
CA GLU A 116 21.56 -6.82 11.42
C GLU A 116 20.04 -6.75 11.64
N TYR A 117 19.39 -7.90 11.79
CA TYR A 117 17.94 -8.03 11.95
C TYR A 117 17.55 -8.15 13.42
N MET A 118 16.27 -7.93 13.69
CA MET A 118 15.68 -8.22 14.99
C MET A 118 15.82 -9.71 15.32
N SER A 119 15.95 -10.00 16.62
CA SER A 119 15.74 -11.36 17.14
C SER A 119 14.25 -11.64 17.26
N ILE A 120 13.87 -12.92 17.36
CA ILE A 120 12.47 -13.29 17.56
C ILE A 120 11.89 -12.73 18.87
N SER A 121 12.70 -12.56 19.92
CA SER A 121 12.26 -11.94 21.17
C SER A 121 11.96 -10.45 21.00
N ASP A 122 12.69 -9.74 20.14
CA ASP A 122 12.36 -8.35 19.79
C ASP A 122 11.00 -8.27 19.08
N VAL A 123 10.72 -9.17 18.13
CA VAL A 123 9.43 -9.21 17.41
C VAL A 123 8.26 -9.54 18.34
N ILE A 124 8.43 -10.51 19.24
CA ILE A 124 7.42 -10.81 20.26
C ILE A 124 7.22 -9.60 21.19
N SER A 125 8.30 -8.91 21.54
CA SER A 125 8.26 -7.69 22.34
C SER A 125 7.48 -6.58 21.64
N LEU A 126 7.68 -6.35 20.33
CA LEU A 126 6.90 -5.39 19.54
C LEU A 126 5.40 -5.69 19.63
N CYS A 127 5.01 -6.95 19.43
CA CYS A 127 3.63 -7.39 19.47
C CYS A 127 2.98 -7.18 20.87
N LYS A 128 3.74 -7.44 21.94
CA LYS A 128 3.30 -7.19 23.33
C LYS A 128 3.16 -5.69 23.65
N GLN A 129 3.94 -4.86 22.98
CA GLN A 129 3.88 -3.40 23.12
C GLN A 129 2.75 -2.76 22.28
N GLY A 130 1.97 -3.55 21.55
CA GLY A 130 0.82 -3.08 20.78
C GLY A 130 1.15 -2.64 19.34
N PHE A 131 2.37 -2.90 18.86
CA PHE A 131 2.70 -2.74 17.44
C PHE A 131 2.16 -3.92 16.63
N ASP A 132 1.81 -3.65 15.38
CA ASP A 132 1.34 -4.68 14.46
C ASP A 132 2.51 -5.40 13.80
N ILE A 133 2.34 -6.70 13.58
CA ILE A 133 3.30 -7.54 12.85
C ILE A 133 2.65 -7.99 11.54
N GLY A 134 3.33 -7.71 10.43
CA GLY A 134 2.99 -8.19 9.10
C GLY A 134 4.06 -9.15 8.56
N SER A 135 3.75 -9.80 7.44
CA SER A 135 4.70 -10.68 6.74
C SER A 135 5.47 -9.93 5.66
N HIS A 136 6.76 -10.24 5.51
CA HIS A 136 7.58 -9.86 4.36
C HIS A 136 8.15 -11.10 3.65
N THR A 137 7.33 -12.16 3.54
CA THR A 137 7.65 -13.47 2.97
C THR A 137 8.64 -14.30 3.81
N TRP A 138 9.05 -15.48 3.33
CA TRP A 138 10.01 -16.34 4.03
C TRP A 138 11.44 -15.97 3.67
N THR A 139 11.81 -16.00 2.37
CA THR A 139 13.17 -15.75 1.84
C THR A 139 13.34 -14.39 1.14
N HIS A 140 12.33 -13.53 1.19
CA HIS A 140 12.33 -12.22 0.52
C HIS A 140 12.45 -12.24 -1.03
N PRO A 141 11.83 -13.18 -1.79
CA PRO A 141 11.88 -13.14 -3.24
C PRO A 141 10.78 -12.23 -3.82
N SER A 142 10.96 -11.82 -5.08
CA SER A 142 9.82 -11.33 -5.87
C SER A 142 8.75 -12.41 -5.97
N LEU A 143 7.50 -12.06 -5.64
CA LEU A 143 6.38 -13.00 -5.69
C LEU A 143 5.76 -13.14 -7.08
N VAL A 144 6.07 -12.24 -8.02
CA VAL A 144 5.66 -12.37 -9.42
C VAL A 144 6.25 -13.65 -10.02
N LYS A 145 5.43 -14.38 -10.80
CA LYS A 145 5.86 -15.61 -11.48
C LYS A 145 7.04 -15.32 -12.40
N ARG A 146 8.09 -16.15 -12.33
CA ARG A 146 9.26 -16.01 -13.21
C ARG A 146 8.89 -16.47 -14.61
N LYS A 147 9.60 -15.97 -15.63
CA LYS A 147 9.32 -16.29 -17.04
C LYS A 147 9.34 -17.80 -17.30
N ASP A 148 10.39 -18.47 -16.82
CA ASP A 148 10.65 -19.89 -17.09
C ASP A 148 10.15 -20.84 -15.97
N GLU A 149 9.42 -20.30 -14.98
CA GLU A 149 8.86 -21.08 -13.88
C GLU A 149 7.54 -21.74 -14.30
N THR A 150 7.33 -23.02 -13.98
CA THR A 150 6.04 -23.67 -14.23
C THR A 150 4.98 -23.16 -13.23
N ILE A 151 3.69 -23.35 -13.50
CA ILE A 151 2.66 -22.97 -12.52
C ILE A 151 2.74 -23.79 -11.23
N GLU A 152 3.19 -25.04 -11.34
CA GLU A 152 3.38 -25.93 -10.20
C GLU A 152 4.52 -25.44 -9.30
N ASP A 153 5.67 -25.11 -9.88
CA ASP A 153 6.82 -24.57 -9.14
C ASP A 153 6.50 -23.20 -8.54
N TYR A 154 5.78 -22.36 -9.27
CA TYR A 154 5.22 -21.12 -8.76
C TYR A 154 4.38 -21.38 -7.50
N ASN A 155 3.41 -22.28 -7.56
CA ASN A 155 2.53 -22.58 -6.43
C ASN A 155 3.31 -23.15 -5.23
N LYS A 156 4.30 -24.03 -5.47
CA LYS A 156 5.18 -24.55 -4.41
C LYS A 156 5.95 -23.42 -3.73
N ARG A 157 6.55 -22.52 -4.52
CA ARG A 157 7.26 -21.35 -3.99
C ARG A 157 6.31 -20.42 -3.24
N MET A 158 5.13 -20.12 -3.78
CA MET A 158 4.15 -19.26 -3.11
C MET A 158 3.69 -19.86 -1.78
N ASN A 159 3.46 -21.17 -1.71
CA ASN A 159 3.15 -21.85 -0.44
C ASN A 159 4.29 -21.68 0.58
N PHE A 160 5.55 -21.87 0.15
CA PHE A 160 6.71 -21.68 1.01
C PHE A 160 6.88 -20.22 1.46
N GLU A 161 6.74 -19.25 0.55
CA GLU A 161 6.96 -17.84 0.85
C GLU A 161 5.84 -17.22 1.68
N LEU A 162 4.59 -17.62 1.42
CA LEU A 162 3.42 -17.00 2.02
C LEU A 162 2.91 -17.75 3.24
N VAL A 163 2.66 -19.05 3.09
CA VAL A 163 1.99 -19.87 4.11
C VAL A 163 2.95 -20.19 5.25
N LYS A 164 4.17 -20.65 4.94
CA LYS A 164 5.19 -20.93 5.97
C LYS A 164 5.54 -19.68 6.77
N SER A 165 5.74 -18.53 6.10
CA SER A 165 6.03 -17.26 6.77
C SER A 165 4.91 -16.83 7.70
N LYS A 166 3.65 -16.86 7.22
CA LYS A 166 2.48 -16.56 8.05
C LYS A 166 2.40 -17.47 9.26
N GLN A 167 2.39 -18.79 9.06
CA GLN A 167 2.23 -19.77 10.13
C GLN A 167 3.35 -19.66 11.17
N TRP A 168 4.60 -19.50 10.73
CA TRP A 168 5.73 -19.34 11.64
C TRP A 168 5.58 -18.06 12.46
N LEU A 169 5.25 -16.92 11.85
CA LEU A 169 5.04 -15.66 12.58
C LEU A 169 3.91 -15.81 13.60
N GLU A 170 2.75 -16.33 13.18
CA GLU A 170 1.57 -16.54 14.02
C GLU A 170 1.88 -17.45 15.21
N GLN A 171 2.63 -18.54 14.99
CA GLN A 171 3.08 -19.44 16.06
C GLN A 171 3.95 -18.72 17.08
N LYS A 172 4.85 -17.82 16.64
CA LYS A 172 5.76 -17.11 17.54
C LYS A 172 5.08 -15.97 18.31
N ILE A 173 4.19 -15.23 17.66
CA ILE A 173 3.58 -14.03 18.25
C ILE A 173 2.21 -14.28 18.88
N GLY A 174 1.58 -15.44 18.62
CA GLY A 174 0.27 -15.81 19.16
C GLY A 174 -0.90 -14.96 18.65
N LYS A 175 -0.75 -14.32 17.48
CA LYS A 175 -1.77 -13.48 16.84
C LYS A 175 -1.79 -13.74 15.35
N GLU A 176 -2.94 -13.55 14.73
CA GLU A 176 -3.12 -13.66 13.28
C GLU A 176 -2.32 -12.58 12.54
N VAL A 177 -1.63 -12.96 11.45
CA VAL A 177 -0.91 -12.07 10.55
C VAL A 177 -1.75 -11.82 9.30
N ILE A 178 -2.47 -10.70 9.26
CA ILE A 178 -3.44 -10.41 8.18
C ILE A 178 -2.85 -9.63 7.00
N ALA A 179 -1.61 -9.14 7.10
CA ALA A 179 -1.03 -8.24 6.12
C ALA A 179 0.33 -8.72 5.59
N ILE A 180 0.61 -8.38 4.34
CA ILE A 180 1.90 -8.61 3.69
C ILE A 180 2.41 -7.34 3.02
N ALA A 181 3.71 -7.05 3.15
CA ALA A 181 4.41 -6.14 2.25
C ALA A 181 5.07 -6.97 1.14
N TYR A 182 4.87 -6.58 -0.11
CA TYR A 182 5.47 -7.29 -1.24
C TYR A 182 6.95 -6.93 -1.36
N PRO A 183 7.88 -7.90 -1.38
CA PRO A 183 9.27 -7.62 -1.69
C PRO A 183 9.38 -6.84 -3.01
N TYR A 184 10.16 -5.76 -3.00
CA TYR A 184 10.30 -4.83 -4.14
C TYR A 184 8.99 -4.15 -4.59
N GLY A 185 7.92 -4.25 -3.80
CA GLY A 185 6.59 -3.72 -4.09
C GLY A 185 5.88 -4.34 -5.30
N LYS A 186 6.33 -5.49 -5.79
CA LYS A 186 5.81 -6.13 -7.00
C LYS A 186 4.65 -7.08 -6.68
N CYS A 187 3.50 -6.85 -7.29
CA CYS A 187 2.34 -7.74 -7.18
C CYS A 187 1.51 -7.69 -8.48
N ASP A 188 1.38 -8.79 -9.20
CA ASP A 188 0.43 -8.94 -10.30
C ASP A 188 -0.87 -9.63 -9.82
N ALA A 189 -1.80 -9.92 -10.74
CA ALA A 189 -3.10 -10.47 -10.39
C ALA A 189 -2.99 -11.92 -9.90
N LEU A 190 -2.05 -12.70 -10.45
CA LEU A 190 -1.77 -14.06 -10.00
C LEU A 190 -1.19 -14.05 -8.58
N THR A 191 -0.28 -13.13 -8.30
CA THR A 191 0.29 -12.90 -6.96
C THR A 191 -0.78 -12.48 -5.97
N ALA A 192 -1.65 -11.53 -6.33
CA ALA A 192 -2.74 -11.08 -5.47
C ALA A 192 -3.68 -12.24 -5.10
N GLN A 193 -4.00 -13.13 -6.07
CA GLN A 193 -4.79 -14.33 -5.80
C GLN A 193 -4.09 -15.28 -4.83
N ALA A 194 -2.81 -15.60 -5.06
CA ALA A 194 -2.05 -16.48 -4.18
C ALA A 194 -1.94 -15.92 -2.74
N VAL A 195 -1.76 -14.61 -2.62
CA VAL A 195 -1.72 -13.88 -1.34
C VAL A 195 -3.06 -13.97 -0.60
N TYR A 196 -4.17 -13.71 -1.32
CA TYR A 196 -5.50 -13.84 -0.75
C TYR A 196 -5.80 -15.28 -0.29
N ALA A 197 -5.48 -16.26 -1.13
CA ALA A 197 -5.67 -17.69 -0.86
C ALA A 197 -4.83 -18.17 0.34
N SER A 198 -3.67 -17.55 0.57
CA SER A 198 -2.82 -17.83 1.73
C SER A 198 -3.31 -17.19 3.04
N GLY A 199 -4.46 -16.51 3.03
CA GLY A 199 -5.09 -15.95 4.22
C GLY A 199 -4.74 -14.50 4.53
N TYR A 200 -3.96 -13.81 3.70
CA TYR A 200 -3.74 -12.37 3.84
C TYR A 200 -4.97 -11.58 3.38
N ARG A 201 -5.14 -10.39 3.94
CA ARG A 201 -6.27 -9.48 3.70
C ARG A 201 -5.84 -8.08 3.27
N LEU A 202 -4.63 -7.68 3.66
CA LEU A 202 -3.99 -6.43 3.24
C LEU A 202 -2.68 -6.75 2.53
N GLY A 203 -2.39 -6.03 1.45
CA GLY A 203 -1.17 -6.18 0.65
C GLY A 203 -0.58 -4.82 0.31
N PHE A 204 0.70 -4.61 0.60
CA PHE A 204 1.36 -3.31 0.48
C PHE A 204 2.42 -3.31 -0.62
N THR A 205 2.26 -2.38 -1.57
CA THR A 205 3.20 -2.08 -2.66
C THR A 205 4.13 -0.92 -2.25
N ILE A 206 5.01 -0.48 -3.16
CA ILE A 206 5.81 0.74 -2.97
C ILE A 206 5.33 1.90 -3.85
N GLU A 207 4.13 1.79 -4.42
CA GLU A 207 3.55 2.86 -5.23
C GLU A 207 3.16 4.03 -4.33
N GLY A 208 3.70 5.21 -4.58
CA GLY A 208 3.40 6.40 -3.80
C GLY A 208 2.06 7.01 -4.18
N ALA A 209 1.05 6.90 -3.33
CA ALA A 209 -0.14 7.75 -3.28
C ALA A 209 -0.87 7.51 -1.95
N VAL A 210 -1.91 8.28 -1.67
CA VAL A 210 -2.80 8.02 -0.53
C VAL A 210 -3.74 6.86 -0.82
N ASN A 211 -4.09 6.13 0.23
CA ASN A 211 -5.14 5.11 0.21
C ASN A 211 -6.45 5.73 0.67
N TYR A 212 -7.57 5.17 0.27
CA TYR A 212 -8.90 5.58 0.72
C TYR A 212 -9.91 4.47 0.43
N ARG A 213 -11.01 4.43 1.18
CA ARG A 213 -12.12 3.50 0.94
C ARG A 213 -12.69 3.70 -0.47
N GLU A 214 -13.01 2.60 -1.16
CA GLU A 214 -13.47 2.56 -2.56
C GLU A 214 -12.42 2.95 -3.63
N GLY A 215 -11.21 3.36 -3.23
CA GLY A 215 -10.18 3.83 -4.17
C GLY A 215 -9.28 2.75 -4.78
N GLN A 216 -9.26 1.56 -4.18
CA GLN A 216 -8.36 0.48 -4.61
C GLN A 216 -8.62 -0.87 -3.92
N PRO A 217 -8.13 -1.97 -4.51
CA PRO A 217 -8.07 -3.27 -3.85
C PRO A 217 -7.22 -3.23 -2.59
N ASN A 218 -7.67 -3.92 -1.54
CA ASN A 218 -6.97 -4.05 -0.26
C ASN A 218 -5.60 -4.76 -0.38
N LEU A 219 -5.37 -5.48 -1.48
CA LEU A 219 -4.12 -6.15 -1.79
C LEU A 219 -3.16 -5.30 -2.64
N LEU A 220 -3.50 -4.04 -2.93
CA LEU A 220 -2.65 -3.12 -3.69
C LEU A 220 -2.52 -1.77 -2.97
N LEU A 221 -2.33 -1.83 -1.65
CA LEU A 221 -2.11 -0.65 -0.82
C LEU A 221 -0.83 0.07 -1.20
N LYS A 222 -0.90 1.39 -1.18
CA LYS A 222 0.12 2.32 -1.65
C LYS A 222 0.91 2.83 -0.47
N ARG A 223 2.20 3.05 -0.68
CA ARG A 223 3.12 3.51 0.35
C ARG A 223 4.06 4.57 -0.20
N PHE A 224 4.26 5.61 0.57
CA PHE A 224 5.33 6.56 0.33
C PHE A 224 6.62 6.01 0.92
N VAL A 225 7.53 5.58 0.06
CA VAL A 225 8.91 5.28 0.46
C VAL A 225 9.54 6.56 1.03
N ILE A 226 10.14 6.43 2.22
CA ILE A 226 10.95 7.47 2.83
C ILE A 226 12.41 7.14 2.55
N GLU A 227 13.01 7.97 1.71
CA GLU A 227 14.38 7.83 1.23
C GLU A 227 15.33 8.69 2.07
N ASN A 228 16.59 8.29 2.11
CA ASN A 228 17.67 9.11 2.63
C ASN A 228 17.82 10.37 1.78
N GLY A 229 18.01 11.52 2.42
CA GLY A 229 18.13 12.80 1.72
C GLY A 229 16.82 13.36 1.19
N LEU A 230 15.66 12.74 1.47
CA LEU A 230 14.35 13.34 1.20
C LEU A 230 14.29 14.71 1.90
N PRO A 231 14.17 15.84 1.16
CA PRO A 231 14.08 17.15 1.79
C PRO A 231 12.81 17.25 2.63
N TRP A 232 12.84 18.07 3.68
CA TRP A 232 11.70 18.30 4.56
C TRP A 232 10.40 18.61 3.80
N ASP A 233 10.47 19.50 2.81
CA ASP A 233 9.32 19.85 1.98
C ASP A 233 8.80 18.64 1.18
N GLY A 234 9.67 17.71 0.80
CA GLY A 234 9.29 16.45 0.17
C GLY A 234 8.51 15.54 1.10
N PHE A 235 8.87 15.49 2.38
CA PHE A 235 8.08 14.77 3.40
C PHE A 235 6.72 15.44 3.61
N VAL A 236 6.69 16.77 3.78
CA VAL A 236 5.45 17.52 4.00
C VAL A 236 4.50 17.39 2.80
N LYS A 237 4.99 17.39 1.56
CA LYS A 237 4.18 17.14 0.35
C LYS A 237 3.45 15.79 0.38
N LYS A 238 4.09 14.73 0.90
CA LYS A 238 3.45 13.41 1.03
C LYS A 238 2.25 13.42 1.99
N LEU A 239 2.22 14.35 2.95
CA LEU A 239 1.08 14.57 3.86
C LEU A 239 -0.10 15.30 3.19
N GLN A 240 0.17 16.07 2.15
CA GLN A 240 -0.81 16.94 1.46
C GLN A 240 -1.43 16.29 0.22
N CYS A 241 -1.14 15.02 -0.02
CA CYS A 241 -1.66 14.27 -1.16
C CYS A 241 -3.19 14.12 -1.06
N ASN A 242 -3.90 14.43 -2.15
CA ASN A 242 -5.35 14.41 -2.21
C ASN A 242 -5.89 13.12 -2.83
N ILE A 243 -7.14 12.81 -2.52
CA ILE A 243 -7.91 11.78 -3.21
C ILE A 243 -8.29 12.30 -4.60
N PRO A 244 -8.03 11.57 -5.69
CA PRO A 244 -8.48 11.98 -7.01
C PRO A 244 -10.01 11.89 -7.12
N ASP A 245 -10.62 12.91 -7.74
CA ASP A 245 -12.07 12.93 -7.97
C ASP A 245 -12.49 12.09 -9.18
N ILE A 246 -12.30 10.77 -9.06
CA ILE A 246 -12.72 9.79 -10.06
C ILE A 246 -14.14 9.34 -9.73
N LYS A 247 -15.06 9.58 -10.67
CA LYS A 247 -16.49 9.25 -10.53
C LYS A 247 -16.80 7.83 -11.00
N GLN A 248 -16.13 7.40 -12.05
CA GLN A 248 -16.37 6.09 -12.66
C GLN A 248 -15.10 5.58 -13.34
N VAL A 249 -14.89 4.27 -13.29
CA VAL A 249 -13.89 3.57 -14.12
C VAL A 249 -14.54 2.45 -14.92
N ASN A 250 -13.93 2.12 -16.06
CA ASN A 250 -14.28 0.98 -16.90
C ASN A 250 -13.03 0.09 -17.14
N PRO A 251 -13.13 -1.24 -16.99
CA PRO A 251 -14.25 -2.01 -16.42
C PRO A 251 -14.64 -1.56 -15.01
N ARG A 252 -15.87 -1.84 -14.57
CA ARG A 252 -16.28 -1.49 -13.21
C ARG A 252 -15.46 -2.29 -12.19
N PRO A 253 -15.10 -1.71 -11.03
CA PRO A 253 -14.40 -2.45 -9.98
C PRO A 253 -15.19 -3.69 -9.56
N SER A 254 -14.49 -4.80 -9.32
CA SER A 254 -15.05 -6.08 -8.89
C SER A 254 -16.12 -6.66 -9.82
N SER A 255 -16.10 -6.30 -11.10
CA SER A 255 -17.04 -6.81 -12.10
C SER A 255 -16.51 -8.03 -12.87
N ILE A 256 -17.43 -8.82 -13.41
CA ILE A 256 -17.13 -9.87 -14.38
C ILE A 256 -17.35 -9.29 -15.78
N VAL A 257 -16.28 -9.20 -16.55
CA VAL A 257 -16.28 -8.72 -17.94
C VAL A 257 -16.52 -9.91 -18.86
N LYS A 258 -17.65 -9.85 -19.58
CA LYS A 258 -18.03 -10.83 -20.61
C LYS A 258 -17.81 -10.29 -22.03
N GLU A 259 -17.93 -8.98 -22.20
CA GLU A 259 -17.81 -8.32 -23.49
C GLU A 259 -16.33 -8.14 -23.86
N LYS A 260 -15.96 -8.66 -25.03
CA LYS A 260 -14.65 -8.45 -25.67
C LYS A 260 -14.86 -7.77 -27.02
N PRO A 261 -13.94 -6.89 -27.46
CA PRO A 261 -12.75 -6.42 -26.76
C PRO A 261 -13.05 -5.32 -25.72
N ILE A 262 -12.24 -5.26 -24.66
CA ILE A 262 -12.47 -4.43 -23.46
C ILE A 262 -11.99 -3.00 -23.69
N VAL A 263 -12.80 -2.03 -23.26
CA VAL A 263 -12.45 -0.60 -23.24
C VAL A 263 -12.01 -0.19 -21.84
N PHE A 264 -10.95 0.60 -21.72
CA PHE A 264 -10.48 1.11 -20.43
C PHE A 264 -10.69 2.61 -20.34
N SER A 265 -11.31 3.08 -19.26
CA SER A 265 -11.54 4.51 -19.06
C SER A 265 -11.74 4.90 -17.60
N ALA A 266 -11.63 6.20 -17.36
CA ALA A 266 -11.86 6.84 -16.08
C ALA A 266 -12.51 8.21 -16.30
N VAL A 267 -13.69 8.41 -15.71
CA VAL A 267 -14.42 9.68 -15.74
C VAL A 267 -14.09 10.45 -14.46
N PHE A 268 -13.69 11.70 -14.62
CA PHE A 268 -13.31 12.60 -13.55
C PHE A 268 -14.36 13.67 -13.35
N GLY A 269 -14.60 14.03 -12.09
CA GLY A 269 -15.39 15.22 -11.73
C GLY A 269 -14.54 16.47 -11.83
N ASP A 270 -14.14 17.04 -10.68
CA ASP A 270 -13.24 18.19 -10.69
C ASP A 270 -11.83 17.78 -11.13
N THR A 271 -11.31 18.51 -12.13
CA THR A 271 -10.00 18.28 -12.72
C THR A 271 -9.06 19.47 -12.57
N THR A 272 -9.48 20.51 -11.84
CA THR A 272 -8.76 21.78 -11.70
C THR A 272 -7.34 21.56 -11.18
N ASN A 273 -7.19 20.69 -10.17
CA ASN A 273 -5.90 20.37 -9.56
C ASN A 273 -5.13 19.25 -10.28
N LEU A 274 -5.68 18.58 -11.29
CA LEU A 274 -5.02 17.48 -11.99
C LEU A 274 -4.01 17.99 -13.03
N ASN A 275 -2.82 17.38 -13.06
CA ASN A 275 -1.91 17.53 -14.19
C ASN A 275 -2.21 16.45 -15.24
N VAL A 276 -3.20 16.71 -16.08
CA VAL A 276 -3.75 15.76 -17.06
C VAL A 276 -2.71 15.20 -18.04
N LYS A 277 -1.61 15.94 -18.30
CA LYS A 277 -0.53 15.49 -19.19
C LYS A 277 0.25 14.30 -18.61
N THR A 278 0.27 14.17 -17.30
CA THR A 278 0.96 13.10 -16.58
C THR A 278 0.11 11.85 -16.40
N LEU A 279 -1.20 11.94 -16.62
CA LEU A 279 -2.11 10.82 -16.43
C LEU A 279 -1.85 9.71 -17.46
N LYS A 280 -1.74 8.49 -16.97
CA LYS A 280 -1.56 7.26 -17.74
C LYS A 280 -2.47 6.16 -17.21
N LEU A 281 -2.93 5.31 -18.11
CA LEU A 281 -3.62 4.06 -17.80
C LEU A 281 -2.63 2.91 -17.88
N PHE A 282 -2.82 1.94 -17.01
CA PHE A 282 -2.06 0.70 -17.01
C PHE A 282 -3.03 -0.48 -16.93
N ILE A 283 -2.70 -1.54 -17.65
CA ILE A 283 -3.37 -2.85 -17.58
C ILE A 283 -2.31 -3.86 -17.18
N ASP A 284 -2.51 -4.56 -16.06
CA ASP A 284 -1.53 -5.48 -15.48
C ASP A 284 -0.09 -4.91 -15.40
N HIS A 285 0.01 -3.68 -14.89
CA HIS A 285 1.23 -2.85 -14.79
C HIS A 285 1.86 -2.40 -16.11
N ARG A 286 1.28 -2.75 -17.25
CA ARG A 286 1.77 -2.30 -18.56
C ARG A 286 1.09 -0.98 -18.94
N PRO A 287 1.85 0.08 -19.23
CA PRO A 287 1.26 1.33 -19.70
C PRO A 287 0.56 1.10 -21.04
N VAL A 288 -0.58 1.74 -21.23
CA VAL A 288 -1.31 1.73 -22.50
C VAL A 288 -1.44 3.13 -23.09
N GLY A 289 -1.71 3.22 -24.39
CA GLY A 289 -2.02 4.48 -25.04
C GLY A 289 -3.20 5.17 -24.32
N THR A 290 -3.13 6.48 -24.13
CA THR A 290 -4.16 7.24 -23.41
C THR A 290 -4.51 8.54 -24.11
N LYS A 291 -5.80 8.87 -24.09
CA LYS A 291 -6.34 10.18 -24.49
C LYS A 291 -7.15 10.76 -23.34
N PHE A 292 -7.08 12.08 -23.21
CA PHE A 292 -7.86 12.84 -22.23
C PHE A 292 -8.74 13.86 -22.95
N GLY A 293 -10.03 13.91 -22.63
CA GLY A 293 -10.97 14.75 -23.37
C GLY A 293 -12.29 15.02 -22.64
N PRO A 294 -13.21 15.80 -23.26
CA PRO A 294 -14.55 16.03 -22.72
C PRO A 294 -15.41 14.75 -22.81
N TYR A 295 -16.29 14.55 -21.83
CA TYR A 295 -17.24 13.44 -21.79
C TYR A 295 -18.49 13.81 -20.99
N LYS A 296 -19.65 13.98 -21.64
CA LYS A 296 -20.95 14.23 -20.99
C LYS A 296 -20.91 15.31 -19.89
N GLY A 297 -20.30 16.46 -20.18
CA GLY A 297 -20.13 17.56 -19.21
C GLY A 297 -19.00 17.37 -18.18
N GLN A 298 -18.29 16.26 -18.23
CA GLN A 298 -17.14 15.90 -17.39
C GLN A 298 -15.87 15.74 -18.25
N LYS A 299 -14.80 15.21 -17.64
CA LYS A 299 -13.58 14.80 -18.35
C LYS A 299 -13.40 13.29 -18.27
N ILE A 300 -12.79 12.72 -19.31
CA ILE A 300 -12.48 11.29 -19.37
C ILE A 300 -11.02 11.07 -19.76
N LEU A 301 -10.36 10.13 -19.11
CA LEU A 301 -9.15 9.46 -19.58
C LEU A 301 -9.55 8.11 -20.14
N TYR A 302 -9.13 7.75 -21.34
CA TYR A 302 -9.45 6.46 -21.94
C TYR A 302 -8.33 5.91 -22.81
N ALA A 303 -8.28 4.60 -22.95
CA ALA A 303 -7.43 3.94 -23.92
C ALA A 303 -8.13 3.93 -25.30
N PRO A 304 -7.48 4.43 -26.37
CA PRO A 304 -8.11 4.50 -27.70
C PRO A 304 -8.22 3.13 -28.36
N GLU A 305 -7.33 2.21 -28.02
CA GLU A 305 -7.36 0.81 -28.46
C GLU A 305 -8.33 -0.01 -27.61
N ARG A 306 -8.76 -1.15 -28.16
CA ARG A 306 -9.54 -2.15 -27.42
C ARG A 306 -8.65 -3.35 -27.14
N TYR A 307 -8.76 -3.91 -25.93
CA TYR A 307 -7.85 -4.96 -25.46
C TYR A 307 -8.58 -6.30 -25.37
N VAL A 308 -7.92 -7.36 -25.85
CA VAL A 308 -8.34 -8.74 -25.61
C VAL A 308 -7.43 -9.30 -24.53
N LEU A 309 -8.00 -9.54 -23.36
CA LEU A 309 -7.31 -10.14 -22.23
C LEU A 309 -7.69 -11.62 -22.13
N GLY A 310 -6.75 -12.42 -21.64
CA GLY A 310 -7.02 -13.80 -21.27
C GLY A 310 -8.05 -13.88 -20.15
N PRO A 311 -8.61 -15.08 -19.89
CA PRO A 311 -9.48 -15.27 -18.74
C PRO A 311 -8.70 -15.16 -17.43
N GLY A 312 -9.38 -14.68 -16.38
CA GLY A 312 -8.80 -14.55 -15.05
C GLY A 312 -8.98 -13.17 -14.43
N LEU A 313 -8.35 -12.98 -13.27
CA LEU A 313 -8.32 -11.69 -12.60
C LEU A 313 -7.29 -10.77 -13.28
N HIS A 314 -7.67 -9.52 -13.47
CA HIS A 314 -6.82 -8.46 -13.99
C HIS A 314 -6.99 -7.21 -13.13
N PHE A 315 -5.99 -6.33 -13.13
CA PHE A 315 -6.16 -4.98 -12.59
C PHE A 315 -5.84 -3.93 -13.64
N ALA A 316 -6.56 -2.82 -13.52
CA ALA A 316 -6.23 -1.59 -14.20
C ALA A 316 -5.92 -0.51 -13.18
N SER A 317 -5.12 0.46 -13.59
CA SER A 317 -4.82 1.62 -12.75
C SER A 317 -4.66 2.88 -13.57
N ILE A 318 -4.96 4.01 -12.93
CA ILE A 318 -4.63 5.34 -13.40
C ILE A 318 -3.54 5.85 -12.50
N LYS A 319 -2.46 6.36 -13.08
CA LYS A 319 -1.36 6.98 -12.34
C LYS A 319 -0.99 8.31 -12.98
N GLY A 320 -0.50 9.24 -12.17
CA GLY A 320 0.00 10.53 -12.63
C GLY A 320 0.26 11.44 -11.44
N PHE A 321 0.17 12.75 -11.65
CA PHE A 321 0.42 13.76 -10.64
C PHE A 321 -0.65 14.84 -10.68
N ASP A 322 -0.85 15.49 -9.54
CA ASP A 322 -1.56 16.76 -9.46
C ASP A 322 -0.63 17.92 -9.90
N ARG A 323 -1.16 19.15 -9.95
CA ARG A 323 -0.38 20.35 -10.31
C ARG A 323 0.68 20.74 -9.27
N ALA A 324 0.54 20.29 -8.03
CA ALA A 324 1.51 20.49 -6.95
C ALA A 324 2.63 19.42 -6.95
N GLY A 325 2.54 18.43 -7.83
CA GLY A 325 3.49 17.33 -7.94
C GLY A 325 3.22 16.19 -6.97
N HIS A 326 2.04 16.14 -6.33
CA HIS A 326 1.63 14.99 -5.53
C HIS A 326 1.22 13.84 -6.45
N PRO A 327 1.66 12.61 -6.16
CA PRO A 327 1.27 11.48 -6.99
C PRO A 327 -0.19 11.13 -6.78
N ILE A 328 -0.86 10.86 -7.89
CA ILE A 328 -2.22 10.39 -7.96
C ILE A 328 -2.20 8.96 -8.45
N SER A 329 -2.94 8.11 -7.75
CA SER A 329 -3.18 6.77 -8.24
C SER A 329 -4.54 6.25 -7.82
N ASN A 330 -5.18 5.49 -8.72
CA ASN A 330 -6.38 4.71 -8.45
C ASN A 330 -6.27 3.37 -9.18
N SER A 331 -6.47 2.27 -8.47
CA SER A 331 -6.37 0.92 -9.04
C SER A 331 -7.69 0.19 -8.84
N TRP A 332 -8.04 -0.74 -9.71
CA TRP A 332 -9.22 -1.57 -9.53
C TRP A 332 -9.02 -2.94 -10.17
N LEU A 333 -9.73 -3.93 -9.64
CA LEU A 333 -9.73 -5.30 -10.15
C LEU A 333 -11.00 -5.58 -10.95
N PHE A 334 -10.90 -6.48 -11.91
CA PHE A 334 -12.02 -7.06 -12.64
C PHE A 334 -11.65 -8.48 -13.09
N TYR A 335 -12.65 -9.31 -13.35
CA TYR A 335 -12.45 -10.68 -13.80
C TYR A 335 -12.91 -10.84 -15.25
N VAL A 336 -12.08 -11.39 -16.11
CA VAL A 336 -12.44 -11.72 -17.50
C VAL A 336 -12.88 -13.18 -17.54
N LYS A 337 -14.11 -13.42 -17.98
CA LYS A 337 -14.66 -14.79 -18.04
C LYS A 337 -14.13 -15.54 -19.26
N ASN A 338 -14.02 -16.87 -19.13
CA ASN A 338 -14.03 -17.76 -20.29
C ASN A 338 -15.32 -17.57 -21.09
N ASP A 339 -15.20 -17.66 -22.41
CA ASP A 339 -16.35 -17.66 -23.32
C ASP A 339 -17.25 -18.88 -23.08
#